data_AF-A0A947N5W6-F1
#
_entry.id   AF-A0A947N5W6-F1
#
_cell.length_a   1.000
_cell.length_b   1.000
_cell.length_c   1.000
_cell.angle_alpha   90.00
_cell.angle_beta   90.00
_cell.angle_gamma   90.00
#
_symmetry.space_group_name_H-M   'P 1'
#
loop_
_entity.id
_entity.type
_entity.pdbx_description
1 polymer ?
#
loop_
_entity_poly.entity_id
_entity_poly.type
_entity_poly.pdbx_seq_one_letter_code
_entity_poly.pdbx_strand_id
1 'polypeptide(L)'
;MKINSNENYLSLVITALDELIAPEVNSAAAKTAVEMMKTTLNELRKRESGAVDILQICIADGRTILEGMHAVIGDTAPIFNDISHEKHFESLSIEHQQLTTKLSAASKTLSAEYRGEKTAGLLRRVAEWELSYYTNTAALKVADVLEFENPRQPLTKSALQDFINNLDEHVGAPVQLDKFESLMGGFGKQTFLCSYKSADGSNRELVVRKSDPMPIMLHGSCLLDNEHALLCALPHDYPAPKPLAYAAQWQNVDADFYIMERSAGEVPGAFLHGMNKEMPEEVFLDLAEMLGQLHSVPLSTFRDYAEKYDAPNILQGTVADSYRANLAGWAGYIQEQEHLPSPYLIWLMNWLETNLPEDTRAPVLVHGDFNIHNVLVSEGRISAILDWECAGFGAAEQDLAYIRPHISQHIDWQKFLNHYLAHGGREPDEAMMNYGMVYAALRTNLAGNKATLNLQQGRNRDLRYSMVELGFTPSFMNLALNSAKG
;
A
#
# COMPACT_ATOMS: atom_id res chain seq x y z
N MET A 1 -7.07 1.09 -16.67
CA MET A 1 -6.09 1.51 -15.64
C MET A 1 -6.09 3.02 -15.58
N LYS A 2 -6.59 3.63 -14.49
CA LYS A 2 -6.33 5.04 -14.23
C LYS A 2 -5.00 5.12 -13.49
N ILE A 3 -4.04 5.82 -14.08
CA ILE A 3 -2.73 6.10 -13.49
C ILE A 3 -2.89 7.35 -12.63
N ASN A 4 -2.39 7.34 -11.40
CA ASN A 4 -2.39 8.54 -10.56
C ASN A 4 -1.52 9.64 -11.16
N SER A 5 -1.96 10.90 -11.07
CA SER A 5 -1.14 12.04 -11.47
C SER A 5 0.03 12.25 -10.50
N ASN A 6 1.12 12.87 -10.97
CA ASN A 6 2.21 13.33 -10.11
C ASN A 6 1.68 14.18 -8.96
N GLU A 7 0.68 15.03 -9.24
CA GLU A 7 0.05 15.88 -8.23
C GLU A 7 -0.59 15.07 -7.09
N ASN A 8 -1.29 13.97 -7.39
CA ASN A 8 -1.87 13.11 -6.36
C ASN A 8 -0.78 12.48 -5.49
N TYR A 9 0.29 11.95 -6.09
CA TYR A 9 1.41 11.38 -5.34
C TYR A 9 2.10 12.40 -4.45
N LEU A 10 2.38 13.60 -4.97
CA LEU A 10 2.98 14.68 -4.18
C LEU A 10 2.09 15.08 -3.01
N SER A 11 0.77 15.14 -3.21
CA SER A 11 -0.21 15.44 -2.16
C SER A 11 -0.22 14.39 -1.05
N LEU A 12 -0.13 13.10 -1.41
CA LEU A 12 -0.03 12.00 -0.45
C LEU A 12 1.26 12.07 0.37
N VAL A 13 2.40 12.35 -0.27
CA VAL A 13 3.69 12.49 0.43
C VAL A 13 3.67 13.66 1.41
N ILE A 14 3.13 14.81 1.00
CA ILE A 14 2.97 15.99 1.89
C ILE A 14 2.09 15.63 3.08
N THR A 15 0.97 14.97 2.85
CA THR A 15 0.07 14.53 3.93
C THR A 15 0.78 13.60 4.90
N ALA A 16 1.49 12.60 4.40
CA ALA A 16 2.22 11.66 5.25
C ALA A 16 3.35 12.36 6.05
N LEU A 17 4.01 13.36 5.46
CA LEU A 17 4.98 14.20 6.18
C LEU A 17 4.32 14.92 7.35
N ASP A 18 3.12 15.47 7.18
CA ASP A 18 2.40 16.22 8.20
C ASP A 18 1.79 15.33 9.30
N GLU A 19 1.13 14.25 8.91
CA GLU A 19 0.31 13.45 9.82
C GLU A 19 1.09 12.31 10.48
N LEU A 20 2.12 11.77 9.82
CA LEU A 20 2.84 10.59 10.30
C LEU A 20 4.27 10.90 10.72
N ILE A 21 4.99 11.74 9.97
CA ILE A 21 6.43 11.95 10.19
C ILE A 21 6.69 13.13 11.13
N ALA A 22 6.03 14.28 10.91
CA ALA A 22 6.22 15.49 11.70
C ALA A 22 5.98 15.28 13.22
N PRO A 23 5.00 14.48 13.68
CA PRO A 23 4.79 14.22 15.10
C PRO A 23 5.93 13.41 15.75
N GLU A 24 6.59 12.54 14.99
CA GLU A 24 7.63 11.62 15.49
C GLU A 24 9.03 12.26 15.53
N VAL A 25 9.26 13.35 14.79
CA VAL A 25 10.56 14.04 14.77
C VAL A 25 10.70 15.05 15.90
N ASN A 26 11.68 14.80 16.78
CA ASN A 26 11.88 15.61 17.99
C ASN A 26 12.98 16.68 17.88
N SER A 27 13.94 16.54 16.96
CA SER A 27 15.05 17.49 16.84
C SER A 27 14.67 18.70 16.00
N ALA A 28 15.17 19.88 16.38
CA ALA A 28 14.93 21.13 15.64
C ALA A 28 15.41 21.03 14.18
N ALA A 29 16.56 20.40 13.95
CA ALA A 29 17.10 20.18 12.61
C ALA A 29 16.19 19.29 11.75
N ALA A 30 15.63 18.22 12.32
CA ALA A 30 14.70 17.34 11.60
C ALA A 30 13.38 18.05 11.27
N LYS A 31 12.84 18.84 12.20
CA LYS A 31 11.62 19.64 11.96
C LYS A 31 11.82 20.65 10.82
N THR A 32 12.95 21.37 10.83
CA THR A 32 13.30 22.27 9.72
C THR A 32 13.43 21.52 8.39
N ALA A 33 14.05 20.33 8.40
CA ALA A 33 14.16 19.50 7.19
C ALA A 33 12.78 19.07 6.65
N VAL A 34 11.83 18.69 7.52
CA VAL A 34 10.45 18.36 7.13
C VAL A 34 9.77 19.54 6.45
N GLU A 35 9.86 20.74 7.01
CA GLU A 35 9.28 21.95 6.40
C GLU A 35 9.93 22.32 5.06
N MET A 36 11.26 22.12 4.92
CA MET A 36 11.95 22.30 3.64
C MET A 36 11.49 21.30 2.58
N MET A 37 11.29 20.03 2.95
CA MET A 37 10.75 18.99 2.07
C MET A 37 9.34 19.37 1.61
N LYS A 38 8.44 19.74 2.53
CA LYS A 38 7.07 20.17 2.21
C LYS A 38 7.06 21.37 1.25
N THR A 39 7.90 22.37 1.51
CA THR A 39 8.01 23.55 0.64
C THR A 39 8.42 23.14 -0.77
N THR A 40 9.42 22.26 -0.90
CA THR A 40 9.89 21.80 -2.21
C THR A 40 8.84 20.99 -2.95
N LEU A 41 8.13 20.10 -2.25
CA LEU A 41 7.05 19.31 -2.84
C LEU A 41 5.89 20.19 -3.32
N ASN A 42 5.51 21.22 -2.57
CA ASN A 42 4.49 22.18 -2.99
C ASN A 42 4.91 22.99 -4.23
N GLU A 43 6.19 23.36 -4.35
CA GLU A 43 6.70 24.00 -5.56
C GLU A 43 6.68 23.06 -6.77
N LEU A 44 6.93 21.76 -6.58
CA LEU A 44 6.76 20.76 -7.64
C LEU A 44 5.30 20.64 -8.08
N ARG A 45 4.34 20.70 -7.15
CA ARG A 45 2.90 20.69 -7.48
C ARG A 45 2.50 21.89 -8.33
N LYS A 46 3.01 23.09 -8.03
CA LYS A 46 2.77 24.28 -8.87
C LYS A 46 3.29 24.12 -10.30
N ARG A 47 4.35 23.33 -10.51
CA ARG A 47 4.87 23.04 -11.85
C ARG A 47 3.90 22.23 -12.69
N GLU A 48 3.23 21.26 -12.07
CA GLU A 48 2.24 20.41 -12.71
C GLU A 48 0.93 21.16 -13.00
N SER A 49 0.56 22.16 -12.17
CA SER A 49 -0.77 22.79 -12.24
C SER A 49 -0.82 24.19 -12.88
N GLY A 50 0.31 24.84 -13.18
CA GLY A 50 0.28 26.17 -13.81
C GLY A 50 1.61 26.83 -14.18
N ALA A 51 2.77 26.31 -13.74
CA ALA A 51 4.05 26.94 -14.08
C ALA A 51 4.39 26.83 -15.58
N VAL A 52 3.86 25.81 -16.28
CA VAL A 52 4.00 25.66 -17.74
C VAL A 52 3.46 26.89 -18.47
N ASP A 53 2.24 27.32 -18.16
CA ASP A 53 1.60 28.47 -18.81
C ASP A 53 2.35 29.77 -18.50
N ILE A 54 2.80 29.95 -17.25
CA ILE A 54 3.62 31.10 -16.86
C ILE A 54 4.93 31.12 -17.63
N LEU A 55 5.59 29.97 -17.78
CA LEU A 55 6.87 29.86 -18.47
C LEU A 55 6.70 30.14 -19.97
N GLN A 56 5.61 29.69 -20.60
CA GLN A 56 5.27 30.05 -21.98
C GLN A 56 5.10 31.57 -22.16
N ILE A 57 4.31 32.21 -21.28
CA ILE A 57 4.10 33.67 -21.29
C ILE A 57 5.43 34.41 -21.10
N CYS A 58 6.24 33.94 -20.15
CA CYS A 58 7.56 34.51 -19.86
C CYS A 58 8.48 34.41 -21.08
N ILE A 59 8.54 33.25 -21.75
CA ILE A 59 9.35 33.08 -22.96
C ILE A 59 8.86 34.01 -24.07
N ALA A 60 7.55 34.14 -24.27
CA ALA A 60 6.99 35.03 -25.28
C ALA A 60 7.37 36.51 -25.04
N ASP A 61 7.20 37.02 -23.82
CA ASP A 61 7.57 38.42 -23.49
C ASP A 61 9.09 38.64 -23.60
N GLY A 62 9.90 37.70 -23.12
CA GLY A 62 11.36 37.79 -23.20
C GLY A 62 11.87 37.79 -24.65
N ARG A 63 11.22 37.06 -25.57
CA ARG A 63 11.50 37.12 -27.01
C ARG A 63 11.27 38.53 -27.56
N THR A 64 10.13 39.15 -27.24
CA THR A 64 9.83 40.53 -27.65
C THR A 64 10.84 41.53 -27.10
N ILE A 65 11.28 41.36 -25.85
CA ILE A 65 12.29 42.24 -25.26
C ILE A 65 13.64 42.09 -25.98
N LEU A 66 14.05 40.85 -26.28
CA LEU A 66 15.29 40.57 -26.99
C LEU A 66 15.29 41.15 -28.41
N GLU A 67 14.17 41.06 -29.14
CA GLU A 67 13.98 41.72 -30.44
C GLU A 67 14.18 43.25 -30.32
N GLY A 68 13.59 43.87 -29.29
CA GLY A 68 13.75 45.29 -29.02
C GLY A 68 15.20 45.69 -28.71
N MET A 69 15.95 44.84 -27.99
CA MET A 69 17.38 45.02 -27.72
C MET A 69 18.21 44.88 -28.98
N HIS A 70 17.99 43.82 -29.76
CA HIS A 70 18.66 43.57 -31.03
C HIS A 70 18.42 44.71 -32.04
N ALA A 71 17.22 45.27 -32.09
CA ALA A 71 16.92 46.43 -32.93
C ALA A 71 17.74 47.69 -32.57
N VAL A 72 18.22 47.82 -31.32
CA VAL A 72 19.12 48.91 -30.90
C VAL A 72 20.58 48.56 -31.19
N ILE A 73 20.97 47.29 -31.01
CA ILE A 73 22.33 46.80 -31.26
C ILE A 73 22.62 46.68 -32.77
N GLY A 74 21.59 46.47 -33.60
CA GLY A 74 21.73 46.14 -35.02
C GLY A 74 21.90 44.65 -35.31
N ASP A 75 21.52 43.77 -34.38
CA ASP A 75 21.52 42.32 -34.58
C ASP A 75 20.20 41.85 -35.24
N THR A 76 20.28 40.89 -36.14
CA THR A 76 19.14 40.34 -36.91
C THR A 76 19.09 38.82 -36.91
N ALA A 77 19.92 38.16 -36.09
CA ALA A 77 19.94 36.70 -36.02
C ALA A 77 18.57 36.15 -35.59
N PRO A 78 18.04 35.09 -36.25
CA PRO A 78 16.83 34.42 -35.81
C PRO A 78 17.03 33.85 -34.42
N ILE A 79 16.05 34.06 -33.54
CA ILE A 79 16.30 34.02 -32.11
C ILE A 79 15.93 32.67 -31.50
N PHE A 80 14.83 32.02 -31.91
CA PHE A 80 14.41 30.71 -31.38
C PHE A 80 13.52 29.92 -32.35
N ASN A 81 13.34 28.63 -32.04
CA ASN A 81 12.33 27.78 -32.69
C ASN A 81 10.91 28.14 -32.22
N ASP A 82 9.90 27.76 -33.01
CA ASP A 82 8.51 27.83 -32.59
C ASP A 82 8.23 26.80 -31.49
N ILE A 83 7.76 27.28 -30.34
CA ILE A 83 7.45 26.48 -29.15
C ILE A 83 5.97 26.59 -28.78
N SER A 84 5.13 27.16 -29.66
CA SER A 84 3.71 27.42 -29.40
C SER A 84 2.90 26.16 -29.08
N HIS A 85 3.42 24.98 -29.42
CA HIS A 85 2.82 23.68 -29.12
C HIS A 85 3.45 22.96 -27.92
N GLU A 86 4.54 23.47 -27.36
CA GLU A 86 5.27 22.79 -26.28
C GLU A 86 4.54 22.93 -24.96
N LYS A 87 4.24 21.80 -24.31
CA LYS A 87 3.48 21.73 -23.05
C LYS A 87 4.29 21.15 -21.90
N HIS A 88 5.53 20.73 -22.15
CA HIS A 88 6.38 20.13 -21.12
C HIS A 88 7.27 21.18 -20.48
N PHE A 89 7.23 21.22 -19.14
CA PHE A 89 8.05 22.13 -18.35
C PHE A 89 9.56 21.98 -18.66
N GLU A 90 10.04 20.76 -18.88
CA GLU A 90 11.45 20.49 -19.17
C GLU A 90 11.91 21.16 -20.47
N SER A 91 11.20 20.93 -21.58
CA SER A 91 11.48 21.58 -22.86
C SER A 91 11.44 23.10 -22.76
N LEU A 92 10.41 23.65 -22.11
CA LEU A 92 10.27 25.10 -21.92
C LEU A 92 11.39 25.67 -21.06
N SER A 93 11.87 24.93 -20.06
CA SER A 93 12.96 25.38 -19.19
C SER A 93 14.28 25.54 -19.94
N ILE A 94 14.54 24.66 -20.91
CA ILE A 94 15.72 24.73 -21.78
C ILE A 94 15.63 25.98 -22.67
N GLU A 95 14.48 26.23 -23.27
CA GLU A 95 14.23 27.41 -24.11
C GLU A 95 14.36 28.72 -23.31
N HIS A 96 13.78 28.75 -22.10
CA HIS A 96 13.93 29.88 -21.19
C HIS A 96 15.41 30.12 -20.84
N GLN A 97 16.18 29.07 -20.54
CA GLN A 97 17.62 29.19 -20.25
C GLN A 97 18.40 29.79 -21.42
N GLN A 98 18.13 29.35 -22.66
CA GLN A 98 18.75 29.90 -23.86
C GLN A 98 18.39 31.39 -24.02
N LEU A 99 17.13 31.74 -23.77
CA LEU A 99 16.65 33.12 -23.82
C LEU A 99 17.31 34.02 -22.78
N THR A 100 17.39 33.58 -21.52
CA THR A 100 18.12 34.29 -20.46
C THR A 100 19.57 34.55 -20.85
N THR A 101 20.24 33.56 -21.46
CA THR A 101 21.63 33.69 -21.90
C THR A 101 21.78 34.79 -22.97
N LYS A 102 20.89 34.82 -23.96
CA LYS A 102 20.91 35.83 -25.03
C LYS A 102 20.55 37.22 -24.50
N LEU A 103 19.53 37.35 -23.65
CA LEU A 103 19.16 38.60 -23.00
C LEU A 103 20.29 39.16 -22.13
N SER A 104 21.01 38.31 -21.41
CA SER A 104 22.18 38.69 -20.63
C SER A 104 23.31 39.24 -21.52
N ALA A 105 23.58 38.58 -22.65
CA ALA A 105 24.58 39.04 -23.62
C ALA A 105 24.20 40.40 -24.23
N ALA A 106 22.96 40.54 -24.72
CA ALA A 106 22.45 41.79 -25.27
C ALA A 106 22.47 42.93 -24.23
N SER A 107 22.14 42.64 -22.97
CA SER A 107 22.21 43.60 -21.86
C SER A 107 23.63 44.09 -21.60
N LYS A 108 24.64 43.20 -21.67
CA LYS A 108 26.05 43.58 -21.54
C LYS A 108 26.48 44.51 -22.67
N THR A 109 26.13 44.20 -23.92
CA THR A 109 26.44 45.06 -25.07
C THR A 109 25.75 46.42 -24.94
N LEU A 110 24.45 46.43 -24.66
CA LEU A 110 23.68 47.68 -24.49
C LEU A 110 24.22 48.57 -23.37
N SER A 111 24.55 48.00 -22.21
CA SER A 111 25.09 48.76 -21.08
C SER A 111 26.52 49.26 -21.33
N ALA A 112 27.32 48.54 -22.11
CA ALA A 112 28.67 48.96 -22.48
C ALA A 112 28.65 50.11 -23.51
N GLU A 113 27.90 49.94 -24.59
CA GLU A 113 28.09 50.71 -25.83
C GLU A 113 27.02 51.79 -26.07
N TYR A 114 25.85 51.71 -25.41
CA TYR A 114 24.71 52.60 -25.68
C TYR A 114 24.28 53.38 -24.43
N ARG A 115 23.75 54.59 -24.61
CA ARG A 115 23.27 55.47 -23.52
C ARG A 115 21.95 56.12 -23.92
N GLY A 116 21.13 56.47 -22.93
CA GLY A 116 19.86 57.20 -23.11
C GLY A 116 18.66 56.46 -22.51
N GLU A 117 17.51 57.15 -22.52
CA GLU A 117 16.27 56.69 -21.89
C GLU A 117 15.76 55.36 -22.47
N LYS A 118 15.88 55.17 -23.79
CA LYS A 118 15.49 53.93 -24.48
C LYS A 118 16.32 52.72 -24.00
N THR A 119 17.64 52.87 -23.87
CA THR A 119 18.54 51.82 -23.37
C THR A 119 18.25 51.50 -21.90
N ALA A 120 18.06 52.53 -21.07
CA ALA A 120 17.69 52.34 -19.67
C ALA A 120 16.33 51.64 -19.51
N GLY A 121 15.35 51.98 -20.36
CA GLY A 121 14.04 51.34 -20.40
C GLY A 121 14.12 49.85 -20.76
N LEU A 122 14.93 49.48 -21.77
CA LEU A 122 15.12 48.08 -22.15
C LEU A 122 15.84 47.26 -21.06
N LEU A 123 16.90 47.80 -20.45
CA LEU A 123 17.60 47.13 -19.35
C LEU A 123 16.69 46.91 -18.13
N ARG A 124 15.87 47.91 -17.81
CA ARG A 124 14.85 47.78 -16.77
C ARG A 124 13.80 46.72 -17.13
N ARG A 125 13.33 46.71 -18.38
CA ARG A 125 12.33 45.74 -18.87
C ARG A 125 12.85 44.30 -18.77
N VAL A 126 14.12 44.04 -19.07
CA VAL A 126 14.73 42.71 -18.87
C VAL A 126 14.78 42.32 -17.39
N ALA A 127 15.14 43.24 -16.50
CA ALA A 127 15.13 42.96 -15.06
C ALA A 127 13.72 42.70 -14.53
N GLU A 128 12.73 43.45 -14.99
CA GLU A 128 11.31 43.23 -14.68
C GLU A 128 10.80 41.90 -15.24
N TRP A 129 11.24 41.51 -16.44
CA TRP A 129 10.95 40.22 -17.05
C TRP A 129 11.50 39.05 -16.22
N GLU A 130 12.76 39.11 -15.81
CA GLU A 130 13.37 38.05 -14.99
C GLU A 130 12.65 37.92 -13.64
N LEU A 131 12.31 39.05 -13.00
CA LEU A 131 11.49 39.07 -11.77
C LEU A 131 10.07 38.53 -11.98
N SER A 132 9.49 38.74 -13.17
CA SER A 132 8.09 38.39 -13.46
C SER A 132 7.85 36.89 -13.34
N TYR A 133 8.80 36.05 -13.79
CA TYR A 133 8.69 34.60 -13.66
C TYR A 133 8.53 34.21 -12.18
N TYR A 134 9.46 34.62 -11.32
CA TYR A 134 9.43 34.30 -9.90
C TYR A 134 8.18 34.83 -9.19
N THR A 135 7.76 36.06 -9.54
CA THR A 135 6.58 36.69 -8.93
C THR A 135 5.31 35.94 -9.31
N ASN A 136 5.16 35.58 -10.58
CA ASN A 136 3.98 34.89 -11.09
C ASN A 136 3.93 33.45 -10.58
N THR A 137 5.06 32.72 -10.52
CA THR A 137 5.11 31.37 -9.96
C THR A 137 4.85 31.37 -8.45
N ALA A 138 5.33 32.37 -7.72
CA ALA A 138 5.06 32.50 -6.29
C ALA A 138 3.57 32.74 -6.00
N ALA A 139 2.87 33.41 -6.91
CA ALA A 139 1.43 33.67 -6.83
C ALA A 139 0.55 32.46 -7.19
N LEU A 140 1.12 31.39 -7.79
CA LEU A 140 0.36 30.17 -8.07
C LEU A 140 -0.15 29.55 -6.77
N LYS A 141 -1.43 29.22 -6.77
CA LYS A 141 -2.02 28.41 -5.71
C LYS A 141 -1.66 26.95 -5.97
N VAL A 142 -1.23 26.27 -4.91
CA VAL A 142 -1.19 24.80 -4.90
C VAL A 142 -2.65 24.34 -4.96
N ALA A 143 -2.98 23.39 -5.83
CA ALA A 143 -4.36 22.90 -5.88
C ALA A 143 -4.72 22.28 -4.53
N ASP A 144 -6.00 22.34 -4.16
CA ASP A 144 -6.45 21.71 -2.94
C ASP A 144 -6.30 20.19 -3.05
N VAL A 145 -5.92 19.55 -1.95
CA VAL A 145 -5.88 18.09 -1.88
C VAL A 145 -7.32 17.59 -1.85
N LEU A 146 -7.63 16.50 -2.58
CA LEU A 146 -8.92 15.85 -2.45
C LEU A 146 -9.07 15.34 -1.01
N GLU A 147 -10.03 15.91 -0.28
CA GLU A 147 -10.35 15.52 1.09
C GLU A 147 -11.63 14.67 1.11
N PHE A 148 -11.58 13.58 1.86
CA PHE A 148 -12.74 12.77 2.19
C PHE A 148 -13.11 13.00 3.65
N GLU A 149 -14.35 13.42 3.91
CA GLU A 149 -14.87 13.51 5.27
C GLU A 149 -15.19 12.12 5.81
N ASN A 150 -14.45 11.68 6.84
CA ASN A 150 -14.85 10.54 7.66
C ASN A 150 -15.53 11.05 8.94
N PRO A 151 -16.85 10.83 9.13
CA PRO A 151 -17.58 11.34 10.28
C PRO A 151 -17.24 10.64 11.61
N ARG A 152 -16.47 9.54 11.56
CA ARG A 152 -16.06 8.77 12.75
C ARG A 152 -14.59 9.02 13.09
N GLN A 153 -14.23 8.85 14.36
CA GLN A 153 -12.90 9.15 14.86
C GLN A 153 -11.99 7.92 14.87
N PRO A 154 -10.66 8.09 14.68
CA PRO A 154 -9.69 7.00 14.85
C PRO A 154 -9.76 6.38 16.24
N LEU A 155 -9.37 5.11 16.34
CA LEU A 155 -9.23 4.44 17.64
C LEU A 155 -8.21 5.17 18.52
N THR A 156 -8.64 5.55 19.72
CA THR A 156 -7.79 6.20 20.72
C THR A 156 -7.47 5.27 21.89
N LYS A 157 -6.38 5.58 22.61
CA LYS A 157 -6.04 4.91 23.87
C LYS A 157 -7.21 4.91 24.87
N SER A 158 -7.96 6.01 24.96
CA SER A 158 -9.12 6.10 25.87
C SER A 158 -10.25 5.19 25.43
N ALA A 159 -10.63 5.21 24.15
CA ALA A 159 -11.70 4.36 23.64
C ALA A 159 -11.39 2.86 23.80
N LEU A 160 -10.14 2.48 23.58
CA LEU A 160 -9.67 1.11 23.82
C LEU A 160 -9.67 0.74 25.31
N GLN A 161 -9.22 1.64 26.19
CA GLN A 161 -9.25 1.40 27.63
C GLN A 161 -10.68 1.22 28.13
N ASP A 162 -11.62 2.03 27.64
CA ASP A 162 -13.03 1.91 27.96
C ASP A 162 -13.58 0.55 27.49
N PHE A 163 -13.20 0.10 26.30
CA PHE A 163 -13.57 -1.23 25.81
C PHE A 163 -13.06 -2.35 26.73
N ILE A 164 -11.75 -2.35 27.06
CA ILE A 164 -11.14 -3.36 27.92
C ILE A 164 -11.79 -3.40 29.30
N ASN A 165 -12.08 -2.23 29.89
CA ASN A 165 -12.73 -2.13 31.20
C ASN A 165 -14.20 -2.59 31.21
N ASN A 166 -14.83 -2.77 30.05
CA ASN A 166 -16.16 -3.35 29.92
C ASN A 166 -16.15 -4.87 29.69
N LEU A 167 -14.96 -5.50 29.56
CA LEU A 167 -14.87 -6.96 29.48
C LEU A 167 -15.08 -7.59 30.86
N ASP A 168 -15.76 -8.73 30.90
CA ASP A 168 -16.18 -9.41 32.14
C ASP A 168 -15.02 -9.62 33.14
N GLU A 169 -13.82 -9.94 32.65
CA GLU A 169 -12.63 -10.16 33.48
C GLU A 169 -12.09 -8.89 34.16
N HIS A 170 -12.48 -7.71 33.68
CA HIS A 170 -12.05 -6.40 34.19
C HIS A 170 -13.16 -5.66 34.95
N VAL A 171 -14.38 -6.19 34.97
CA VAL A 171 -15.48 -5.63 35.74
C VAL A 171 -15.13 -5.67 37.24
N GLY A 172 -15.00 -4.48 37.85
CA GLY A 172 -14.63 -4.32 39.26
C GLY A 172 -13.12 -4.25 39.52
N ALA A 173 -12.28 -4.42 38.49
CA ALA A 173 -10.83 -4.25 38.55
C ALA A 173 -10.33 -3.53 37.28
N PRO A 174 -10.71 -2.24 37.10
CA PRO A 174 -10.40 -1.51 35.89
C PRO A 174 -8.89 -1.34 35.73
N VAL A 175 -8.44 -1.44 34.49
CA VAL A 175 -7.05 -1.30 34.08
C VAL A 175 -6.81 0.07 33.46
N GLN A 176 -5.57 0.53 33.60
CA GLN A 176 -5.07 1.70 32.91
C GLN A 176 -4.06 1.25 31.86
N LEU A 177 -4.27 1.67 30.61
CA LEU A 177 -3.29 1.42 29.57
C LEU A 177 -2.03 2.26 29.85
N ASP A 178 -0.87 1.61 29.82
CA ASP A 178 0.44 2.27 29.92
C ASP A 178 0.87 2.74 28.52
N LYS A 179 0.80 1.83 27.54
CA LYS A 179 1.28 2.04 26.17
C LYS A 179 0.13 1.85 25.15
N PHE A 180 0.15 2.66 24.10
CA PHE A 180 -0.71 2.53 22.92
C PHE A 180 0.06 3.12 21.74
N GLU A 181 0.52 2.27 20.81
CA GLU A 181 1.30 2.69 19.64
C GLU A 181 0.82 1.97 18.39
N SER A 182 0.89 2.64 17.24
CA SER A 182 0.65 2.02 15.94
C SER A 182 1.87 1.19 15.52
N LEU A 183 1.63 -0.03 15.03
CA LEU A 183 2.66 -0.86 14.42
C LEU A 183 2.62 -0.67 12.91
N MET A 184 3.79 -0.41 12.31
CA MET A 184 3.92 -0.34 10.86
C MET A 184 3.88 -1.74 10.25
N GLY A 185 2.97 -1.98 9.31
CA GLY A 185 2.78 -3.27 8.64
C GLY A 185 1.31 -3.54 8.32
N GLY A 186 1.04 -4.52 7.46
CA GLY A 186 -0.32 -4.91 7.01
C GLY A 186 -0.99 -3.88 6.09
N PHE A 187 -1.35 -4.27 4.88
CA PHE A 187 -2.13 -3.42 3.96
C PHE A 187 -3.61 -3.70 4.16
N GLY A 188 -4.45 -2.68 4.36
CA GLY A 188 -5.89 -2.85 4.55
C GLY A 188 -6.38 -2.88 6.00
N LYS A 189 -5.47 -2.98 6.99
CA LYS A 189 -5.78 -2.93 8.42
C LYS A 189 -4.77 -2.09 9.20
N GLN A 190 -5.20 -1.62 10.36
CA GLN A 190 -4.36 -0.93 11.34
C GLN A 190 -4.08 -1.87 12.51
N THR A 191 -2.82 -1.96 12.91
CA THR A 191 -2.38 -2.80 14.04
C THR A 191 -1.78 -1.92 15.12
N PHE A 192 -2.14 -2.14 16.39
CA PHE A 192 -1.63 -1.38 17.53
C PHE A 192 -1.06 -2.30 18.60
N LEU A 193 0.05 -1.90 19.24
CA LEU A 193 0.57 -2.54 20.44
C LEU A 193 0.13 -1.77 21.67
N CYS A 194 -0.40 -2.51 22.64
CA CYS A 194 -0.91 -1.97 23.89
C CYS A 194 -0.33 -2.72 25.08
N SER A 195 -0.12 -2.02 26.19
CA SER A 195 0.27 -2.67 27.45
C SER A 195 -0.47 -2.07 28.64
N TYR A 196 -0.74 -2.88 29.66
CA TYR A 196 -1.33 -2.44 30.92
C TYR A 196 -0.85 -3.32 32.08
N LYS A 197 -1.02 -2.81 33.30
CA LYS A 197 -0.89 -3.61 34.52
C LYS A 197 -2.22 -4.24 34.89
N SER A 198 -2.24 -5.56 34.98
CA SER A 198 -3.38 -6.33 35.48
C SER A 198 -3.52 -6.17 37.01
N ALA A 199 -4.67 -6.56 37.55
CA ALA A 199 -4.98 -6.48 38.97
C ALA A 199 -4.03 -7.31 39.86
N ASP A 200 -3.42 -8.37 39.30
CA ASP A 200 -2.40 -9.20 39.94
C ASP A 200 -0.99 -8.56 39.93
N GLY A 201 -0.85 -7.37 39.35
CA GLY A 201 0.42 -6.66 39.20
C GLY A 201 1.27 -7.12 38.01
N SER A 202 0.80 -8.09 37.21
CA SER A 202 1.49 -8.52 35.99
C SER A 202 1.34 -7.47 34.88
N ASN A 203 2.40 -7.27 34.10
CA ASN A 203 2.29 -6.52 32.86
C ASN A 203 1.69 -7.42 31.79
N ARG A 204 0.63 -6.95 31.14
CA ARG A 204 -0.01 -7.60 30.00
C ARG A 204 0.26 -6.79 28.74
N GLU A 205 0.51 -7.49 27.65
CA GLU A 205 0.67 -6.91 26.32
C GLU A 205 -0.36 -7.50 25.38
N LEU A 206 -1.01 -6.63 24.61
CA LEU A 206 -2.07 -6.97 23.68
C LEU A 206 -1.77 -6.34 22.32
N VAL A 207 -2.20 -7.02 21.27
CA VAL A 207 -2.26 -6.45 19.93
C VAL A 207 -3.72 -6.13 19.60
N VAL A 208 -3.96 -4.96 19.03
CA VAL A 208 -5.27 -4.58 18.48
C VAL A 208 -5.18 -4.66 16.97
N ARG A 209 -6.14 -5.33 16.34
CA ARG A 209 -6.29 -5.36 14.89
C ARG A 209 -7.61 -4.71 14.52
N LYS A 210 -7.53 -3.66 13.71
CA LYS A 210 -8.66 -2.77 13.38
C LYS A 210 -8.77 -2.65 11.87
N SER A 211 -10.00 -2.64 11.35
CA SER A 211 -10.20 -2.38 9.92
C SER A 211 -9.78 -0.96 9.55
N ASP A 212 -9.19 -0.80 8.36
CA ASP A 212 -9.05 0.53 7.77
C ASP A 212 -10.46 1.14 7.60
N PRO A 213 -10.67 2.44 7.88
CA PRO A 213 -11.95 3.08 7.60
C PRO A 213 -12.34 3.02 6.11
N MET A 214 -11.35 2.83 5.23
CA MET A 214 -11.53 2.59 3.80
C MET A 214 -10.77 1.32 3.36
N PRO A 215 -11.31 0.12 3.66
CA PRO A 215 -10.66 -1.14 3.33
C PRO A 215 -10.43 -1.28 1.83
N ILE A 216 -9.30 -1.89 1.48
CA ILE A 216 -9.00 -2.25 0.09
C ILE A 216 -9.72 -3.51 -0.37
N MET A 217 -10.23 -4.30 0.57
CA MET A 217 -10.94 -5.55 0.32
C MET A 217 -12.10 -5.71 1.31
N LEU A 218 -13.25 -6.14 0.81
CA LEU A 218 -14.48 -6.36 1.58
C LEU A 218 -15.07 -7.73 1.20
N HIS A 219 -14.25 -8.78 1.31
CA HIS A 219 -14.62 -10.14 0.91
C HIS A 219 -13.88 -11.18 1.74
N GLY A 220 -14.55 -12.28 2.10
CA GLY A 220 -13.95 -13.39 2.84
C GLY A 220 -13.25 -12.95 4.13
N SER A 221 -12.11 -13.57 4.46
CA SER A 221 -11.32 -13.25 5.66
C SER A 221 -10.68 -11.86 5.65
N CYS A 222 -10.79 -11.08 4.57
CA CYS A 222 -10.41 -9.67 4.60
C CYS A 222 -11.33 -8.87 5.52
N LEU A 223 -12.58 -9.32 5.70
CA LEU A 223 -13.48 -8.80 6.72
C LEU A 223 -13.01 -9.22 8.11
N LEU A 224 -12.96 -8.26 9.03
CA LEU A 224 -12.33 -8.45 10.33
C LEU A 224 -13.08 -9.44 11.24
N ASP A 225 -14.41 -9.52 11.12
CA ASP A 225 -15.21 -10.49 11.85
C ASP A 225 -14.94 -11.93 11.38
N ASN A 226 -14.76 -12.12 10.07
CA ASN A 226 -14.36 -13.40 9.48
C ASN A 226 -12.96 -13.81 9.95
N GLU A 227 -11.98 -12.90 9.90
CA GLU A 227 -10.63 -13.18 10.40
C GLU A 227 -10.65 -13.56 11.89
N HIS A 228 -11.35 -12.77 12.72
CA HIS A 228 -11.50 -13.04 14.14
C HIS A 228 -12.12 -14.43 14.40
N ALA A 229 -13.21 -14.75 13.71
CA ALA A 229 -13.89 -16.02 13.89
C ALA A 229 -13.06 -17.22 13.42
N LEU A 230 -12.28 -17.06 12.35
CA LEU A 230 -11.38 -18.11 11.87
C LEU A 230 -10.28 -18.38 12.90
N LEU A 231 -9.65 -17.33 13.42
CA LEU A 231 -8.64 -17.43 14.47
C LEU A 231 -9.19 -18.11 15.74
N CYS A 232 -10.44 -17.81 16.13
CA CYS A 232 -11.10 -18.50 17.23
C CYS A 232 -11.37 -19.99 16.96
N ALA A 233 -11.52 -20.38 15.69
CA ALA A 233 -11.79 -21.76 15.29
C ALA A 233 -10.52 -22.60 15.10
N LEU A 234 -9.35 -21.99 14.98
CA LEU A 234 -8.08 -22.70 14.86
C LEU A 234 -7.79 -23.58 16.10
N PRO A 235 -7.09 -24.72 15.92
CA PRO A 235 -6.58 -25.50 17.05
C PRO A 235 -5.77 -24.63 18.00
N HIS A 236 -5.99 -24.77 19.30
CA HIS A 236 -5.37 -23.91 20.33
C HIS A 236 -3.84 -23.99 20.37
N ASP A 237 -3.28 -25.12 19.93
CA ASP A 237 -1.86 -25.42 19.86
C ASP A 237 -1.22 -25.01 18.53
N TYR A 238 -2.00 -24.64 17.52
CA TYR A 238 -1.46 -24.07 16.30
C TYR A 238 -0.89 -22.67 16.60
N PRO A 239 0.32 -22.33 16.12
CA PRO A 239 0.98 -21.07 16.46
C PRO A 239 0.39 -19.88 15.69
N ALA A 240 -0.82 -19.44 16.06
CA ALA A 240 -1.50 -18.26 15.53
C ALA A 240 -1.84 -17.26 16.66
N PRO A 241 -2.04 -15.97 16.34
CA PRO A 241 -2.53 -15.00 17.32
C PRO A 241 -3.86 -15.44 17.92
N LYS A 242 -4.00 -15.29 19.25
CA LYS A 242 -5.18 -15.73 19.99
C LYS A 242 -6.12 -14.55 20.25
N PRO A 243 -7.27 -14.45 19.57
CA PRO A 243 -8.22 -13.39 19.82
C PRO A 243 -8.81 -13.50 21.23
N LEU A 244 -9.07 -12.37 21.86
CA LEU A 244 -9.65 -12.29 23.20
C LEU A 244 -11.05 -11.68 23.17
N ALA A 245 -11.24 -10.57 22.45
CA ALA A 245 -12.53 -9.91 22.34
C ALA A 245 -12.68 -9.11 21.04
N TYR A 246 -13.89 -9.12 20.48
CA TYR A 246 -14.27 -8.41 19.26
C TYR A 246 -15.19 -7.23 19.57
N ALA A 247 -14.93 -6.09 18.95
CA ALA A 247 -15.66 -4.84 19.13
C ALA A 247 -16.33 -4.42 17.81
N ALA A 248 -17.60 -4.81 17.66
CA ALA A 248 -18.44 -4.36 16.55
C ALA A 248 -18.97 -2.94 16.83
N GLN A 249 -18.74 -2.00 15.92
CA GLN A 249 -19.29 -0.65 15.96
C GLN A 249 -19.14 0.05 17.33
N TRP A 250 -17.99 -0.13 17.97
CA TRP A 250 -17.71 0.49 19.28
C TRP A 250 -17.84 2.02 19.18
N GLN A 251 -18.43 2.64 20.21
CA GLN A 251 -18.80 4.05 20.15
C GLN A 251 -17.59 4.94 19.78
N ASN A 252 -17.82 5.90 18.89
CA ASN A 252 -16.82 6.88 18.46
C ASN A 252 -15.54 6.27 17.85
N VAL A 253 -15.58 5.03 17.36
CA VAL A 253 -14.48 4.42 16.58
C VAL A 253 -14.93 4.25 15.13
N ASP A 254 -14.04 4.61 14.20
CA ASP A 254 -14.27 4.62 12.76
C ASP A 254 -14.30 3.25 12.08
N ALA A 255 -13.99 2.18 12.81
CA ALA A 255 -14.07 0.82 12.31
C ALA A 255 -14.15 -0.21 13.45
N ASP A 256 -14.58 -1.41 13.09
CA ASP A 256 -14.53 -2.58 13.98
C ASP A 256 -13.07 -2.94 14.28
N PHE A 257 -12.84 -3.49 15.46
CA PHE A 257 -11.53 -3.98 15.89
C PHE A 257 -11.68 -5.22 16.77
N TYR A 258 -10.61 -5.99 16.92
CA TYR A 258 -10.50 -6.99 17.98
C TYR A 258 -9.15 -6.88 18.67
N ILE A 259 -9.10 -7.41 19.90
CA ILE A 259 -7.87 -7.53 20.68
C ILE A 259 -7.42 -8.99 20.72
N MET A 260 -6.12 -9.20 20.75
CA MET A 260 -5.51 -10.53 20.79
C MET A 260 -4.25 -10.52 21.67
N GLU A 261 -3.85 -11.70 22.13
CA GLU A 261 -2.58 -11.88 22.83
C GLU A 261 -1.41 -11.46 21.94
N ARG A 262 -0.39 -10.84 22.54
CA ARG A 262 0.88 -10.60 21.84
C ARG A 262 1.68 -11.90 21.75
N SER A 263 1.85 -12.42 20.55
CA SER A 263 2.81 -13.48 20.26
C SER A 263 4.26 -12.99 20.46
N ALA A 264 5.11 -13.85 21.04
CA ALA A 264 6.53 -13.54 21.22
C ALA A 264 7.29 -13.53 19.88
N GLY A 265 8.42 -12.81 19.81
CA GLY A 265 9.31 -12.79 18.65
C GLY A 265 9.23 -11.52 17.80
N GLU A 266 10.00 -11.52 16.72
CA GLU A 266 10.13 -10.41 15.77
C GLU A 266 9.96 -10.90 14.33
N VAL A 267 9.52 -10.01 13.43
CA VAL A 267 9.41 -10.33 12.00
C VAL A 267 10.82 -10.48 11.39
N PRO A 268 11.10 -11.54 10.60
CA PRO A 268 12.36 -11.73 9.89
C PRO A 268 12.64 -10.65 8.84
N GLY A 269 13.23 -9.53 9.26
CA GLY A 269 13.54 -8.41 8.37
C GLY A 269 12.35 -7.47 8.14
N ALA A 270 12.62 -6.18 8.00
CA ALA A 270 11.56 -5.20 7.74
C ALA A 270 11.06 -5.36 6.29
N PHE A 271 9.74 -5.25 6.10
CA PHE A 271 9.01 -5.34 4.82
C PHE A 271 9.68 -4.58 3.65
N LEU A 272 10.43 -3.51 3.92
CA LEU A 272 11.10 -2.66 2.93
C LEU A 272 12.61 -2.93 2.75
N HIS A 273 13.26 -3.66 3.66
CA HIS A 273 14.73 -3.81 3.65
C HIS A 273 15.23 -5.08 2.97
N GLY A 274 14.34 -5.95 2.47
CA GLY A 274 14.73 -7.29 2.06
C GLY A 274 15.31 -8.10 3.23
N MET A 275 15.42 -9.40 3.06
CA MET A 275 16.10 -10.24 4.06
C MET A 275 17.60 -9.98 4.02
N ASN A 276 18.07 -8.96 4.73
CA ASN A 276 19.50 -8.66 4.87
C ASN A 276 20.24 -9.59 5.85
N LYS A 277 19.51 -10.50 6.53
CA LYS A 277 20.10 -11.57 7.34
C LYS A 277 19.78 -12.91 6.70
N GLU A 278 20.81 -13.70 6.43
CA GLU A 278 20.65 -15.13 6.15
C GLU A 278 19.90 -15.75 7.34
N MET A 279 18.72 -16.30 7.07
CA MET A 279 17.92 -17.00 8.06
C MET A 279 18.40 -18.45 8.15
N PRO A 280 18.42 -19.05 9.36
CA PRO A 280 18.77 -20.46 9.51
C PRO A 280 17.83 -21.35 8.69
N GLU A 281 18.38 -22.46 8.18
CA GLU A 281 17.61 -23.44 7.41
C GLU A 281 16.39 -23.96 8.20
N GLU A 282 16.57 -24.10 9.51
CA GLU A 282 15.57 -24.55 10.47
C GLU A 282 14.30 -23.70 10.45
N VAL A 283 14.39 -22.40 10.17
CA VAL A 283 13.20 -21.53 10.08
C VAL A 283 12.38 -21.86 8.83
N PHE A 284 13.03 -22.22 7.73
CA PHE A 284 12.32 -22.66 6.53
C PHE A 284 11.73 -24.06 6.68
N LEU A 285 12.35 -24.92 7.48
CA LEU A 285 11.77 -26.22 7.84
C LEU A 285 10.59 -26.05 8.80
N ASP A 286 10.66 -25.12 9.77
CA ASP A 286 9.52 -24.76 10.62
C ASP A 286 8.33 -24.29 9.78
N LEU A 287 8.55 -23.47 8.75
CA LEU A 287 7.49 -23.08 7.80
C LEU A 287 6.84 -24.30 7.13
N ALA A 288 7.65 -25.27 6.68
CA ALA A 288 7.14 -26.48 6.05
C ALA A 288 6.33 -27.33 7.03
N GLU A 289 6.81 -27.50 8.26
CA GLU A 289 6.13 -28.22 9.34
C GLU A 289 4.78 -27.59 9.65
N MET A 290 4.76 -26.27 9.91
CA MET A 290 3.53 -25.55 10.25
C MET A 290 2.52 -25.55 9.11
N LEU A 291 2.97 -25.41 7.85
CA LEU A 291 2.08 -25.50 6.70
C LEU A 291 1.47 -26.91 6.55
N GLY A 292 2.27 -27.95 6.80
CA GLY A 292 1.81 -29.35 6.80
C GLY A 292 0.74 -29.57 7.87
N GLN A 293 1.00 -29.09 9.08
CA GLN A 293 0.07 -29.13 10.20
C GLN A 293 -1.22 -28.39 9.87
N LEU A 294 -1.15 -27.18 9.31
CA LEU A 294 -2.31 -26.38 8.91
C LEU A 294 -3.20 -27.12 7.90
N HIS A 295 -2.59 -27.65 6.83
CA HIS A 295 -3.30 -28.39 5.78
C HIS A 295 -3.85 -29.74 6.27
N SER A 296 -3.40 -30.23 7.43
CA SER A 296 -3.88 -31.46 8.04
C SER A 296 -5.03 -31.26 9.03
N VAL A 297 -5.36 -30.01 9.41
CA VAL A 297 -6.45 -29.73 10.35
C VAL A 297 -7.78 -30.26 9.78
N PRO A 298 -8.51 -31.12 10.52
CA PRO A 298 -9.78 -31.66 10.04
C PRO A 298 -10.79 -30.54 9.77
N LEU A 299 -11.46 -30.57 8.61
CA LEU A 299 -12.49 -29.59 8.24
C LEU A 299 -13.61 -29.49 9.29
N SER A 300 -13.91 -30.58 10.00
CA SER A 300 -14.91 -30.59 11.08
C SER A 300 -14.59 -29.63 12.22
N THR A 301 -13.33 -29.24 12.40
CA THR A 301 -12.90 -28.21 13.37
C THR A 301 -13.53 -26.85 13.05
N PHE A 302 -13.77 -26.56 11.77
CA PHE A 302 -14.30 -25.28 11.30
C PHE A 302 -15.81 -25.30 11.05
N ARG A 303 -16.55 -26.25 11.64
CA ARG A 303 -18.00 -26.40 11.41
C ARG A 303 -18.76 -25.11 11.70
N ASP A 304 -18.59 -24.57 12.91
CA ASP A 304 -19.33 -23.38 13.36
C ASP A 304 -18.94 -22.14 12.54
N TYR A 305 -17.66 -22.04 12.16
CA TYR A 305 -17.16 -21.00 11.27
C TYR A 305 -17.84 -21.09 9.89
N ALA A 306 -17.83 -22.27 9.29
CA ALA A 306 -18.41 -22.51 7.97
C ALA A 306 -19.92 -22.26 7.97
N GLU A 307 -20.65 -22.76 8.97
CA GLU A 307 -22.09 -22.53 9.09
C GLU A 307 -22.46 -21.04 9.15
N LYS A 308 -21.59 -20.21 9.73
CA LYS A 308 -21.82 -18.77 9.89
C LYS A 308 -21.38 -17.94 8.68
N TYR A 309 -20.21 -18.23 8.12
CA TYR A 309 -19.52 -17.34 7.18
C TYR A 309 -19.29 -17.94 5.80
N ASP A 310 -19.32 -19.27 5.70
CA ASP A 310 -18.98 -19.99 4.49
C ASP A 310 -20.09 -20.99 4.14
N ALA A 311 -21.17 -20.43 3.58
CA ALA A 311 -22.31 -21.19 3.11
C ALA A 311 -21.92 -22.11 1.94
N PRO A 312 -22.62 -23.23 1.76
CA PRO A 312 -22.52 -24.42 2.59
C PRO A 312 -22.12 -25.56 1.67
N ASN A 313 -20.83 -25.90 1.59
CA ASN A 313 -20.37 -27.15 0.96
C ASN A 313 -18.90 -27.44 1.25
N ILE A 314 -18.09 -26.53 1.80
CA ILE A 314 -16.67 -26.82 2.06
C ILE A 314 -16.45 -28.06 2.94
N LEU A 315 -17.38 -28.35 3.87
CA LEU A 315 -17.31 -29.52 4.73
C LEU A 315 -17.58 -30.86 4.02
N GLN A 316 -18.24 -30.85 2.85
CA GLN A 316 -18.68 -32.06 2.13
C GLN A 316 -18.33 -32.06 0.62
N GLY A 317 -17.85 -30.94 0.10
CA GLY A 317 -17.57 -30.68 -1.29
C GLY A 317 -16.09 -30.85 -1.58
N THR A 318 -15.72 -30.48 -2.80
CA THR A 318 -14.37 -30.67 -3.30
C THR A 318 -13.63 -29.34 -3.46
N VAL A 319 -12.33 -29.42 -3.73
CA VAL A 319 -11.52 -28.27 -4.12
C VAL A 319 -12.14 -27.52 -5.32
N ALA A 320 -12.67 -28.24 -6.32
CA ALA A 320 -13.37 -27.64 -7.45
C ALA A 320 -14.61 -26.83 -7.00
N ASP A 321 -15.40 -27.36 -6.07
CA ASP A 321 -16.56 -26.65 -5.53
C ASP A 321 -16.15 -25.39 -4.75
N SER A 322 -15.08 -25.47 -3.96
CA SER A 322 -14.50 -24.31 -3.28
C SER A 322 -14.07 -23.23 -4.27
N TYR A 323 -13.38 -23.57 -5.36
CA TYR A 323 -13.02 -22.58 -6.38
C TYR A 323 -14.23 -21.97 -7.07
N ARG A 324 -15.26 -22.76 -7.41
CA ARG A 324 -16.48 -22.23 -8.03
C ARG A 324 -17.19 -21.23 -7.10
N ALA A 325 -17.33 -21.59 -5.82
CA ALA A 325 -17.94 -20.73 -4.81
C ALA A 325 -17.14 -19.42 -4.64
N ASN A 326 -15.81 -19.53 -4.51
CA ASN A 326 -14.93 -18.38 -4.37
C ASN A 326 -14.98 -17.46 -5.61
N LEU A 327 -14.92 -18.00 -6.83
CA LEU A 327 -15.01 -17.20 -8.06
C LEU A 327 -16.38 -16.51 -8.19
N ALA A 328 -17.46 -17.19 -7.84
CA ALA A 328 -18.78 -16.56 -7.78
C ALA A 328 -18.83 -15.42 -6.75
N GLY A 329 -18.19 -15.62 -5.59
CA GLY A 329 -18.01 -14.58 -4.56
C GLY A 329 -17.21 -13.37 -5.08
N TRP A 330 -16.12 -13.61 -5.79
CA TRP A 330 -15.32 -12.56 -6.43
C TRP A 330 -16.09 -11.83 -7.52
N ALA A 331 -16.86 -12.55 -8.34
CA ALA A 331 -17.72 -11.94 -9.36
C ALA A 331 -18.81 -11.04 -8.73
N GLY A 332 -19.43 -11.49 -7.63
CA GLY A 332 -20.37 -10.67 -6.85
C GLY A 332 -19.70 -9.43 -6.27
N TYR A 333 -18.53 -9.59 -5.63
CA TYR A 333 -17.74 -8.47 -5.11
C TYR A 333 -17.43 -7.42 -6.19
N ILE A 334 -16.98 -7.85 -7.37
CA ILE A 334 -16.68 -6.95 -8.51
C ILE A 334 -17.92 -6.18 -8.97
N GLN A 335 -19.12 -6.77 -8.87
CA GLN A 335 -20.37 -6.13 -9.26
C GLN A 335 -20.89 -5.16 -8.19
N GLU A 336 -20.74 -5.51 -6.92
CA GLU A 336 -21.29 -4.74 -5.79
C GLU A 336 -20.41 -3.57 -5.38
N GLN A 337 -19.09 -3.69 -5.56
CA GLN A 337 -18.13 -2.70 -5.11
C GLN A 337 -17.65 -1.78 -6.24
N GLU A 338 -17.37 -0.53 -5.88
CA GLU A 338 -16.80 0.42 -6.83
C GLU A 338 -15.33 0.06 -7.14
N HIS A 339 -14.99 -0.04 -8.43
CA HIS A 339 -13.67 -0.40 -8.94
C HIS A 339 -13.24 0.46 -10.14
N LEU A 340 -11.95 0.52 -10.42
CA LEU A 340 -11.43 1.07 -11.67
C LEU A 340 -11.63 0.08 -12.82
N PRO A 341 -12.01 0.56 -14.02
CA PRO A 341 -12.05 -0.28 -15.21
C PRO A 341 -10.69 -0.94 -15.50
N SER A 342 -10.69 -2.27 -15.62
CA SER A 342 -9.49 -3.09 -15.82
C SER A 342 -9.73 -4.23 -16.79
N PRO A 343 -9.24 -4.14 -18.04
CA PRO A 343 -9.25 -5.27 -18.98
C PRO A 343 -8.50 -6.49 -18.43
N TYR A 344 -7.49 -6.27 -17.60
CA TYR A 344 -6.72 -7.34 -16.96
C TYR A 344 -7.59 -8.17 -16.00
N LEU A 345 -8.40 -7.53 -15.15
CA LEU A 345 -9.30 -8.25 -14.23
C LEU A 345 -10.38 -9.02 -14.99
N ILE A 346 -10.89 -8.47 -16.11
CA ILE A 346 -11.84 -9.17 -16.98
C ILE A 346 -11.21 -10.44 -17.57
N TRP A 347 -9.99 -10.33 -18.13
CA TRP A 347 -9.25 -11.47 -18.65
C TRP A 347 -8.98 -12.51 -17.54
N LEU A 348 -8.54 -12.06 -16.37
CA LEU A 348 -8.15 -12.93 -15.26
C LEU A 348 -9.34 -13.74 -14.74
N MET A 349 -10.48 -13.10 -14.51
CA MET A 349 -11.72 -13.78 -14.12
C MET A 349 -12.14 -14.82 -15.17
N ASN A 350 -12.17 -14.43 -16.45
CA ASN A 350 -12.53 -15.34 -17.53
C ASN A 350 -11.57 -16.53 -17.63
N TRP A 351 -10.27 -16.31 -17.47
CA TRP A 351 -9.27 -17.39 -17.51
C TRP A 351 -9.48 -18.37 -16.36
N LEU A 352 -9.69 -17.87 -15.13
CA LEU A 352 -9.94 -18.69 -13.95
C LEU A 352 -11.19 -19.54 -14.11
N GLU A 353 -12.29 -18.95 -14.58
CA GLU A 353 -13.55 -19.67 -14.83
C GLU A 353 -13.40 -20.75 -15.92
N THR A 354 -12.63 -20.48 -16.98
CA THR A 354 -12.44 -21.39 -18.11
C THR A 354 -11.51 -22.56 -17.79
N ASN A 355 -10.51 -22.34 -16.92
CA ASN A 355 -9.45 -23.29 -16.60
C ASN A 355 -9.60 -23.92 -15.21
N LEU A 356 -10.79 -23.83 -14.62
CA LEU A 356 -11.06 -24.36 -13.29
C LEU A 356 -10.74 -25.87 -13.22
N PRO A 357 -9.86 -26.31 -12.31
CA PRO A 357 -9.54 -27.73 -12.19
C PRO A 357 -10.68 -28.54 -11.57
N GLU A 358 -10.99 -29.70 -12.15
CA GLU A 358 -11.98 -30.66 -11.64
C GLU A 358 -11.39 -31.55 -10.52
N ASP A 359 -10.81 -30.92 -9.50
CA ASP A 359 -10.22 -31.61 -8.36
C ASP A 359 -11.30 -32.07 -7.37
N THR A 360 -11.40 -33.39 -7.18
CA THR A 360 -12.38 -34.05 -6.31
C THR A 360 -11.89 -34.25 -4.87
N ARG A 361 -10.66 -33.84 -4.54
CA ARG A 361 -10.14 -33.91 -3.17
C ARG A 361 -10.92 -32.98 -2.25
N ALA A 362 -10.98 -33.32 -0.96
CA ALA A 362 -11.52 -32.42 0.05
C ALA A 362 -10.60 -31.19 0.19
N PRO A 363 -11.17 -29.98 0.31
CA PRO A 363 -10.39 -28.77 0.54
C PRO A 363 -9.67 -28.83 1.89
N VAL A 364 -8.69 -27.95 2.07
CA VAL A 364 -7.99 -27.71 3.33
C VAL A 364 -8.11 -26.23 3.69
N LEU A 365 -7.88 -25.89 4.95
CA LEU A 365 -7.65 -24.49 5.32
C LEU A 365 -6.34 -24.05 4.67
N VAL A 366 -6.41 -23.01 3.85
CA VAL A 366 -5.25 -22.29 3.31
C VAL A 366 -5.11 -20.96 4.00
N HIS A 367 -3.90 -20.50 4.22
CA HIS A 367 -3.60 -19.19 4.79
C HIS A 367 -3.73 -18.08 3.73
N GLY A 368 -3.38 -18.36 2.47
CA GLY A 368 -3.52 -17.44 1.33
C GLY A 368 -2.44 -16.36 1.22
N ASP A 369 -1.63 -16.18 2.26
CA ASP A 369 -0.42 -15.32 2.29
C ASP A 369 0.70 -15.94 3.15
N PHE A 370 0.85 -17.28 3.07
CA PHE A 370 1.79 -18.03 3.92
C PHE A 370 3.24 -17.79 3.50
N ASN A 371 3.97 -16.95 4.22
CA ASN A 371 5.34 -16.58 3.86
C ASN A 371 6.12 -16.02 5.06
N ILE A 372 7.45 -15.89 4.93
CA ILE A 372 8.37 -15.48 6.00
C ILE A 372 8.16 -14.05 6.50
N HIS A 373 7.50 -13.19 5.72
CA HIS A 373 7.15 -11.84 6.19
C HIS A 373 5.94 -11.83 7.12
N ASN A 374 5.18 -12.94 7.17
CA ASN A 374 4.00 -13.14 8.01
C ASN A 374 4.30 -14.13 9.14
N VAL A 375 5.55 -14.19 9.63
CA VAL A 375 5.89 -14.97 10.81
C VAL A 375 6.64 -14.16 11.85
N LEU A 376 6.51 -14.57 13.11
CA LEU A 376 7.40 -14.14 14.19
C LEU A 376 8.43 -15.23 14.45
N VAL A 377 9.67 -14.81 14.68
CA VAL A 377 10.76 -15.69 15.10
C VAL A 377 11.20 -15.31 16.50
N SER A 378 11.28 -16.31 17.37
CA SER A 378 11.79 -16.19 18.73
C SER A 378 12.76 -17.35 18.98
N GLU A 379 13.92 -17.05 19.57
CA GLU A 379 14.94 -18.07 19.90
C GLU A 379 15.35 -18.96 18.70
N GLY A 380 15.30 -18.39 17.49
CA GLY A 380 15.68 -19.09 16.25
C GLY A 380 14.62 -20.04 15.70
N ARG A 381 13.40 -20.06 16.25
CA ARG A 381 12.26 -20.86 15.79
C ARG A 381 11.06 -19.97 15.51
N ILE A 382 10.14 -20.44 14.67
CA ILE A 382 8.89 -19.72 14.44
C ILE A 382 8.00 -19.82 15.68
N SER A 383 7.50 -18.67 16.15
CA SER A 383 6.63 -18.56 17.32
C SER A 383 5.18 -18.26 16.96
N ALA A 384 4.92 -17.64 15.81
CA ALA A 384 3.56 -17.38 15.31
C ALA A 384 3.52 -17.17 13.79
N ILE A 385 2.43 -17.63 13.17
CA ILE A 385 1.98 -17.30 11.82
C ILE A 385 0.94 -16.18 11.92
N LEU A 386 1.21 -15.06 11.27
CA LEU A 386 0.43 -13.82 11.32
C LEU A 386 -0.39 -13.62 10.04
N ASP A 387 -1.28 -12.63 10.09
CA ASP A 387 -1.99 -12.10 8.91
C ASP A 387 -2.93 -13.08 8.19
N TRP A 388 -4.00 -13.46 8.88
CA TRP A 388 -4.97 -14.47 8.43
C TRP A 388 -6.06 -13.91 7.52
N GLU A 389 -5.87 -12.70 6.99
CA GLU A 389 -6.91 -12.01 6.23
C GLU A 389 -7.15 -12.58 4.84
N CYS A 390 -6.23 -13.43 4.38
CA CYS A 390 -6.28 -14.10 3.08
C CYS A 390 -6.78 -15.54 3.20
N ALA A 391 -7.03 -16.00 4.42
CA ALA A 391 -7.30 -17.39 4.69
C ALA A 391 -8.69 -17.80 4.20
N GLY A 392 -8.80 -19.07 3.82
CA GLY A 392 -10.03 -19.64 3.30
C GLY A 392 -9.89 -21.14 3.06
N PHE A 393 -10.86 -21.75 2.40
CA PHE A 393 -10.83 -23.19 2.14
C PHE A 393 -10.61 -23.47 0.66
N GLY A 394 -9.63 -24.34 0.35
CA GLY A 394 -9.26 -24.63 -1.03
C GLY A 394 -8.17 -25.68 -1.19
N ALA A 395 -7.43 -25.57 -2.29
CA ALA A 395 -6.32 -26.46 -2.63
C ALA A 395 -5.06 -26.09 -1.81
N ALA A 396 -4.42 -27.08 -1.20
CA ALA A 396 -3.14 -26.92 -0.50
C ALA A 396 -2.05 -26.29 -1.39
N GLU A 397 -2.16 -26.52 -2.70
CA GLU A 397 -1.28 -25.98 -3.72
C GLU A 397 -1.27 -24.46 -3.79
N GLN A 398 -2.30 -23.76 -3.29
CA GLN A 398 -2.30 -22.29 -3.26
C GLN A 398 -1.16 -21.74 -2.40
N ASP A 399 -1.04 -22.20 -1.15
CA ASP A 399 0.03 -21.75 -0.25
C ASP A 399 1.41 -22.25 -0.72
N LEU A 400 1.50 -23.50 -1.20
CA LEU A 400 2.76 -24.05 -1.72
C LEU A 400 3.25 -23.29 -2.94
N ALA A 401 2.35 -22.93 -3.86
CA ALA A 401 2.73 -22.19 -5.06
C ALA A 401 3.18 -20.78 -4.71
N TYR A 402 2.47 -20.13 -3.77
CA TYR A 402 2.80 -18.78 -3.33
C TYR A 402 4.16 -18.70 -2.62
N ILE A 403 4.46 -19.66 -1.75
CA ILE A 403 5.71 -19.65 -0.96
C ILE A 403 6.94 -20.12 -1.75
N ARG A 404 6.77 -21.03 -2.72
CA ARG A 404 7.89 -21.69 -3.46
C ARG A 404 8.94 -20.73 -4.03
N PRO A 405 8.59 -19.62 -4.71
CA PRO A 405 9.58 -18.68 -5.25
C PRO A 405 10.48 -18.04 -4.18
N HIS A 406 9.98 -17.90 -2.95
CA HIS A 406 10.73 -17.36 -1.83
C HIS A 406 11.61 -18.43 -1.18
N ILE A 407 11.05 -19.61 -0.91
CA ILE A 407 11.80 -20.73 -0.32
C ILE A 407 12.98 -21.17 -1.19
N SER A 408 12.76 -21.26 -2.51
CA SER A 408 13.77 -21.75 -3.46
C SER A 408 15.01 -20.85 -3.58
N GLN A 409 14.99 -19.64 -3.00
CA GLN A 409 16.14 -18.74 -2.91
C GLN A 409 17.08 -19.08 -1.75
N HIS A 410 16.59 -19.85 -0.77
CA HIS A 410 17.30 -20.09 0.50
C HIS A 410 17.58 -21.57 0.75
N ILE A 411 16.65 -22.45 0.43
CA ILE A 411 16.79 -23.89 0.64
C ILE A 411 16.30 -24.68 -0.57
N ASP A 412 16.74 -25.93 -0.70
CA ASP A 412 16.25 -26.84 -1.72
C ASP A 412 14.75 -27.08 -1.57
N TRP A 413 13.99 -26.86 -2.65
CA TRP A 413 12.52 -26.99 -2.63
C TRP A 413 12.08 -28.41 -2.28
N GLN A 414 12.79 -29.44 -2.75
CA GLN A 414 12.43 -30.82 -2.46
C GLN A 414 12.63 -31.13 -0.97
N LYS A 415 13.66 -30.55 -0.34
CA LYS A 415 13.87 -30.65 1.10
C LYS A 415 12.73 -30.01 1.90
N PHE A 416 12.28 -28.81 1.53
CA PHE A 416 11.09 -28.17 2.11
C PHE A 416 9.85 -29.07 1.95
N LEU A 417 9.60 -29.54 0.72
CA LEU A 417 8.44 -30.35 0.40
C LEU A 417 8.42 -31.66 1.19
N ASN A 418 9.55 -32.37 1.28
CA ASN A 418 9.66 -33.59 2.08
C ASN A 418 9.32 -33.35 3.55
N HIS A 419 9.72 -32.21 4.11
CA HIS A 419 9.42 -31.85 5.49
C HIS A 419 7.93 -31.53 5.68
N TYR A 420 7.33 -30.79 4.73
CA TYR A 420 5.88 -30.53 4.71
C TYR A 420 5.06 -31.82 4.64
N LEU A 421 5.43 -32.77 3.78
CA LEU A 421 4.77 -34.07 3.67
C LEU A 421 4.90 -34.90 4.95
N ALA A 422 6.05 -34.83 5.63
CA ALA A 422 6.27 -35.53 6.89
C ALA A 422 5.37 -35.03 8.04
N HIS A 423 4.80 -33.83 7.92
CA HIS A 423 3.98 -33.18 8.96
C HIS A 423 2.51 -33.04 8.57
N GLY A 424 2.01 -33.93 7.69
CA GLY A 424 0.58 -34.00 7.34
C GLY A 424 0.21 -33.29 6.04
N GLY A 425 1.20 -32.71 5.36
CA GLY A 425 1.04 -32.19 4.01
C GLY A 425 0.68 -33.26 2.97
N ARG A 426 0.19 -32.80 1.81
CA ARG A 426 -0.20 -33.65 0.68
C ARG A 426 0.67 -33.38 -0.54
N GLU A 427 0.95 -34.40 -1.34
CA GLU A 427 1.72 -34.25 -2.58
C GLU A 427 1.04 -33.21 -3.50
N PRO A 428 1.74 -32.14 -3.92
CA PRO A 428 1.16 -31.10 -4.76
C PRO A 428 1.08 -31.54 -6.21
N ASP A 429 0.01 -31.12 -6.88
CA ASP A 429 -0.07 -31.18 -8.35
C ASP A 429 0.45 -29.87 -8.97
N GLU A 430 1.40 -29.96 -9.90
CA GLU A 430 2.03 -28.77 -10.51
C GLU A 430 1.05 -27.95 -11.35
N ALA A 431 0.04 -28.55 -11.98
CA ALA A 431 -1.01 -27.80 -12.69
C ALA A 431 -1.90 -27.04 -11.71
N MET A 432 -2.24 -27.65 -10.57
CA MET A 432 -2.95 -27.00 -9.46
C MET A 432 -2.14 -25.85 -8.85
N MET A 433 -0.81 -25.99 -8.73
CA MET A 433 0.06 -24.90 -8.29
C MET A 433 0.00 -23.72 -9.26
N ASN A 434 0.08 -23.96 -10.57
CA ASN A 434 -0.02 -22.89 -11.57
C ASN A 434 -1.39 -22.19 -11.52
N TYR A 435 -2.49 -22.95 -11.44
CA TYR A 435 -3.82 -22.37 -11.27
C TYR A 435 -3.92 -21.56 -9.96
N GLY A 436 -3.38 -22.10 -8.86
CA GLY A 436 -3.30 -21.43 -7.56
C GLY A 436 -2.58 -20.08 -7.62
N MET A 437 -1.50 -19.96 -8.41
CA MET A 437 -0.81 -18.68 -8.62
C MET A 437 -1.66 -17.65 -9.38
N VAL A 438 -2.38 -18.10 -10.41
CA VAL A 438 -3.29 -17.21 -11.14
C VAL A 438 -4.44 -16.77 -10.23
N TYR A 439 -4.97 -17.69 -9.41
CA TYR A 439 -6.02 -17.40 -8.43
C TYR A 439 -5.54 -16.42 -7.35
N ALA A 440 -4.35 -16.62 -6.79
CA ALA A 440 -3.76 -15.71 -5.79
C ALA A 440 -3.59 -14.29 -6.35
N ALA A 441 -3.23 -14.17 -7.63
CA ALA A 441 -3.10 -12.87 -8.29
C ALA A 441 -4.44 -12.12 -8.40
N LEU A 442 -5.60 -12.80 -8.45
CA LEU A 442 -6.91 -12.15 -8.54
C LEU A 442 -7.15 -11.23 -7.35
N ARG A 443 -7.01 -11.76 -6.14
CA ARG A 443 -7.19 -11.01 -4.90
C ARG A 443 -6.29 -9.79 -4.87
N THR A 444 -5.00 -9.96 -5.14
CA THR A 444 -4.05 -8.86 -5.02
C THR A 444 -4.26 -7.78 -6.09
N ASN A 445 -4.67 -8.16 -7.30
CA ASN A 445 -5.02 -7.19 -8.34
C ASN A 445 -6.34 -6.45 -8.04
N LEU A 446 -7.32 -7.10 -7.41
CA LEU A 446 -8.54 -6.44 -6.93
C LEU A 446 -8.23 -5.45 -5.79
N ALA A 447 -7.42 -5.88 -4.83
CA ALA A 447 -6.97 -5.04 -3.72
C ALA A 447 -6.21 -3.81 -4.25
N GLY A 448 -5.30 -4.00 -5.20
CA GLY A 448 -4.58 -2.90 -5.84
C GLY A 448 -5.49 -1.96 -6.63
N ASN A 449 -6.45 -2.51 -7.37
CA ASN A 449 -7.44 -1.71 -8.08
C ASN A 449 -8.26 -0.81 -7.14
N LYS A 450 -8.74 -1.38 -6.03
CA LYS A 450 -9.51 -0.64 -5.02
C LYS A 450 -8.65 0.37 -4.25
N ALA A 451 -7.42 0.00 -3.89
CA ALA A 451 -6.45 0.91 -3.29
C ALA A 451 -6.23 2.15 -4.16
N THR A 452 -5.93 1.96 -5.45
CA THR A 452 -5.74 3.07 -6.39
C THR A 452 -6.99 3.93 -6.52
N LEU A 453 -8.18 3.33 -6.55
CA LEU A 453 -9.44 4.10 -6.54
C LEU A 453 -9.57 4.97 -5.30
N ASN A 454 -9.34 4.39 -4.12
CA ASN A 454 -9.45 5.09 -2.84
C ASN A 454 -8.47 6.26 -2.76
N LEU A 455 -7.24 6.10 -3.27
CA LEU A 455 -6.26 7.18 -3.41
C LEU A 455 -6.76 8.28 -4.36
N GLN A 456 -7.28 7.91 -5.54
CA GLN A 456 -7.78 8.88 -6.55
C GLN A 456 -8.97 9.70 -6.05
N GLN A 457 -9.71 9.19 -5.07
CA GLN A 457 -10.88 9.86 -4.50
C GLN A 457 -10.57 10.54 -3.16
N GLY A 458 -9.31 10.56 -2.72
CA GLY A 458 -8.91 11.12 -1.42
C GLY A 458 -9.44 10.34 -0.20
N ARG A 459 -10.01 9.16 -0.41
CA ARG A 459 -10.62 8.31 0.65
C ARG A 459 -9.59 7.62 1.53
N ASN A 460 -8.39 7.43 1.02
CA ASN A 460 -7.24 6.93 1.78
C ASN A 460 -6.03 7.84 1.52
N ARG A 461 -5.29 8.16 2.57
CA ARG A 461 -4.13 9.07 2.54
C ARG A 461 -2.85 8.39 3.01
N ASP A 462 -2.91 7.10 3.29
CA ASP A 462 -1.76 6.33 3.72
C ASP A 462 -0.80 6.11 2.55
N LEU A 463 0.42 6.62 2.69
CA LEU A 463 1.46 6.56 1.68
C LEU A 463 1.81 5.13 1.28
N ARG A 464 1.59 4.13 2.14
CA ARG A 464 1.83 2.71 1.83
C ARG A 464 1.05 2.27 0.59
N TYR A 465 -0.16 2.79 0.35
CA TYR A 465 -0.93 2.41 -0.83
C TYR A 465 -0.33 2.90 -2.15
N SER A 466 0.55 3.91 -2.13
CA SER A 466 1.30 4.30 -3.34
C SER A 466 2.20 3.18 -3.85
N MET A 467 2.74 2.35 -2.94
CA MET A 467 3.55 1.18 -3.28
C MET A 467 2.74 0.08 -3.97
N VAL A 468 1.43 0.05 -3.74
CA VAL A 468 0.56 -0.94 -4.38
C VAL A 468 0.49 -0.69 -5.88
N GLU A 469 0.32 0.56 -6.31
CA GLU A 469 0.35 0.94 -7.74
C GLU A 469 1.78 0.89 -8.31
N LEU A 470 2.75 1.51 -7.62
CA LEU A 470 4.10 1.72 -8.16
C LEU A 470 5.02 0.48 -8.08
N GLY A 471 4.78 -0.44 -7.13
CA GLY A 471 5.65 -1.59 -6.88
C GLY A 471 4.97 -2.93 -7.12
N PHE A 472 3.80 -3.15 -6.49
CA PHE A 472 3.23 -4.49 -6.40
C PHE A 472 2.39 -4.90 -7.60
N THR A 473 1.53 -4.01 -8.08
CA THR A 473 0.58 -4.33 -9.16
C THR A 473 1.25 -4.94 -10.39
N PRO A 474 2.35 -4.37 -10.94
CA PRO A 474 3.03 -4.98 -12.09
C PRO A 474 3.55 -6.40 -11.82
N SER A 475 4.08 -6.65 -10.63
CA SER A 475 4.62 -7.95 -10.22
C SER A 475 3.52 -9.01 -10.16
N PHE A 476 2.37 -8.70 -9.56
CA PHE A 476 1.22 -9.60 -9.50
C PHE A 476 0.53 -9.78 -10.85
N MET A 477 0.50 -8.73 -11.69
CA MET A 477 0.00 -8.87 -13.06
C MET A 477 0.84 -9.85 -13.88
N ASN A 478 2.16 -9.71 -13.79
CA ASN A 478 3.13 -10.57 -14.47
C ASN A 478 3.08 -12.01 -13.94
N LEU A 479 2.88 -12.18 -12.63
CA LEU A 479 2.73 -13.48 -11.98
C LEU A 479 1.60 -14.31 -12.62
N ALA A 480 0.40 -13.72 -12.74
CA ALA A 480 -0.72 -14.42 -13.35
C ALA A 480 -0.51 -14.66 -14.85
N LEU A 481 0.07 -13.71 -15.59
CA LEU A 481 0.37 -13.90 -17.02
C LEU A 481 1.36 -15.05 -17.29
N ASN A 482 2.39 -15.18 -16.46
CA ASN A 482 3.38 -16.25 -16.62
C ASN A 482 2.87 -17.62 -16.16
N SER A 483 1.96 -17.63 -15.20
CA SER A 483 1.37 -18.87 -14.65
C SER A 483 0.19 -19.36 -15.49
N ALA A 484 -0.51 -18.45 -16.17
CA ALA A 484 -1.57 -18.76 -17.12
C ALA A 484 -0.97 -19.31 -18.42
N LYS A 485 -0.78 -20.63 -18.48
CA LYS A 485 -0.48 -21.31 -19.74
C LYS A 485 -1.78 -21.42 -20.56
N GLY A 486 -1.65 -21.12 -21.85
CA GLY A 486 -2.77 -20.86 -22.78
C GLY A 486 -3.69 -22.04 -23.04
#